data_AF-A0A497EIZ8-F1
#
_entry.id   AF-A0A497EIZ8-F1
#
_cell.length_a   1.000
_cell.length_b   1.000
_cell.length_c   1.000
_cell.angle_alpha   90.00
_cell.angle_beta   90.00
_cell.angle_gamma   90.00
#
_symmetry.space_group_name_H-M   'P 1'
#
loop_
_entity.id
_entity.type
_entity.pdbx_description
1 polymer ?
#
loop_
_entity_poly.entity_id
_entity_poly.type
_entity_poly.pdbx_seq_one_letter_code
_entity_poly.pdbx_strand_id
1 'polypeptide(L)'
;IYIMDSSGGGKISAEMLSEKGIKAVIYESEMSHLASEVFESYGIPKIHASEVEIMTSDEIAVVNSKSFEKTYERRLKELKERNLERLEKLFEDYKMRRLT
;
A
#
# COMPACT_ATOMS: atom_id res chain seq x y z
N ILE A 1 -2.05 5.10 -8.54
CA ILE A 1 -0.85 5.72 -9.17
C ILE A 1 0.15 4.61 -9.46
N TYR A 2 0.95 4.73 -10.53
CA TYR A 2 2.00 3.77 -10.88
C TYR A 2 3.37 4.43 -10.71
N ILE A 3 4.30 3.70 -10.10
CA ILE A 3 5.67 4.14 -9.82
C ILE A 3 6.62 3.09 -10.40
N MET A 4 7.26 3.43 -11.51
CA MET A 4 8.21 2.55 -12.21
C MET A 4 9.52 2.39 -11.41
N ASP A 5 10.05 3.51 -10.90
CA ASP A 5 11.22 3.52 -10.02
C ASP A 5 10.83 4.09 -8.64
N SER A 6 10.69 3.19 -7.67
CA SER A 6 10.40 3.48 -6.27
C SER A 6 11.65 3.57 -5.39
N SER A 7 12.85 3.41 -5.95
CA SER A 7 14.11 3.44 -5.20
C SER A 7 14.44 4.83 -4.64
N GLY A 8 14.02 5.89 -5.33
CA GLY A 8 14.15 7.29 -4.89
C GLY A 8 12.98 7.80 -4.02
N GLY A 9 11.93 7.00 -3.85
CA GLY A 9 10.71 7.37 -3.12
C GLY A 9 10.81 7.06 -1.62
N GLY A 10 10.98 8.10 -0.81
CA GLY A 10 11.01 8.00 0.65
C GLY A 10 9.67 8.27 1.32
N LYS A 11 9.70 8.36 2.66
CA LYS A 11 8.56 8.71 3.52
C LYS A 11 7.80 9.95 3.03
N ILE A 12 8.51 11.04 2.72
CA ILE A 12 7.93 12.34 2.34
C ILE A 12 7.09 12.21 1.06
N SER A 13 7.62 11.52 0.04
CA SER A 13 6.89 11.31 -1.22
C SER A 13 5.64 10.45 -1.02
N ALA A 14 5.72 9.44 -0.15
CA ALA A 14 4.58 8.62 0.20
C ALA A 14 3.49 9.43 0.95
N GLU A 15 3.89 10.30 1.88
CA GLU A 15 2.97 11.18 2.61
C GLU A 15 2.26 12.13 1.65
N MET A 16 3.03 12.84 0.80
CA MET A 16 2.48 13.76 -0.19
C MET A 16 1.49 13.08 -1.15
N LEU A 17 1.79 11.86 -1.60
CA LEU A 17 0.88 11.10 -2.46
C LEU A 17 -0.37 10.66 -1.71
N SER A 18 -0.23 10.25 -0.45
CA SER A 18 -1.35 9.83 0.39
C SER A 18 -2.30 10.99 0.68
N GLU A 19 -1.76 12.17 0.99
CA GLU A 19 -2.52 13.41 1.19
C GLU A 19 -3.27 13.86 -0.07
N LYS A 20 -2.74 13.56 -1.26
CA LYS A 20 -3.44 13.78 -2.53
C LYS A 20 -4.62 12.83 -2.77
N GLY A 21 -4.86 11.87 -1.87
CA GLY A 21 -6.03 10.99 -1.91
C GLY A 21 -5.93 9.88 -2.95
N ILE A 22 -4.72 9.38 -3.23
CA ILE A 22 -4.58 8.20 -4.10
C ILE A 22 -5.25 6.98 -3.45
N LYS A 23 -5.86 6.13 -4.28
CA LYS A 23 -6.56 4.92 -3.79
C LYS A 23 -5.67 3.69 -3.68
N ALA A 24 -4.59 3.64 -4.46
CA ALA A 24 -3.65 2.52 -4.52
C ALA A 24 -2.33 2.97 -5.16
N VAL A 25 -1.25 2.25 -4.83
CA VAL A 25 0.06 2.38 -5.45
C VAL A 25 0.41 1.09 -6.17
N ILE A 26 0.69 1.17 -7.46
CA ILE A 26 1.29 0.09 -8.25
C ILE A 26 2.79 0.37 -8.35
N TYR A 27 3.63 -0.60 -8.01
CA TYR A 27 5.08 -0.42 -7.95
C TYR A 27 5.82 -1.57 -8.63
N GLU A 28 6.96 -1.31 -9.26
CA GLU A 28 7.73 -2.32 -10.01
C GLU A 28 9.09 -2.65 -9.38
N SER A 29 9.80 -1.66 -8.83
CA SER A 29 11.03 -1.88 -8.07
C SER A 29 10.78 -2.03 -6.56
N GLU A 30 11.78 -2.39 -5.78
CA GLU A 30 11.62 -2.43 -4.32
C GLU A 30 11.24 -1.05 -3.74
N MET A 31 10.31 -1.07 -2.80
CA MET A 31 9.86 0.12 -2.08
C MET A 31 10.55 0.19 -0.72
N SER A 32 11.00 1.38 -0.33
CA SER A 32 11.57 1.57 1.01
C SER A 32 10.56 1.18 2.10
N HIS A 33 11.04 0.60 3.20
CA HIS A 33 10.18 0.20 4.31
C HIS A 33 9.39 1.38 4.88
N LEU A 34 9.99 2.57 4.93
CA LEU A 34 9.32 3.79 5.39
C LEU A 34 8.16 4.22 4.48
N ALA A 35 8.35 4.25 3.15
CA ALA A 35 7.27 4.56 2.22
C ALA A 35 6.15 3.50 2.30
N SER A 36 6.56 2.24 2.44
CA SER A 36 5.68 1.09 2.62
C SER A 36 4.78 1.21 3.86
N GLU A 37 5.33 1.66 4.99
CA GLU A 37 4.59 1.90 6.24
C GLU A 37 3.64 3.08 6.12
N VAL A 38 4.05 4.17 5.47
CA VAL A 38 3.18 5.34 5.23
C VAL A 38 1.95 4.92 4.44
N PHE A 39 2.09 4.23 3.32
CA PHE A 39 0.91 3.80 2.57
C PHE A 39 -0.01 2.90 3.40
N GLU A 40 0.54 2.01 4.23
CA GLU A 40 -0.27 1.17 5.12
C GLU A 40 -1.02 1.96 6.19
N SER A 41 -0.38 2.96 6.80
CA SER A 41 -1.01 3.79 7.84
C SER A 41 -2.14 4.67 7.28
N TYR A 42 -2.01 5.09 6.02
CA TYR A 42 -3.06 5.78 5.28
C TYR A 42 -4.12 4.84 4.66
N GLY A 43 -4.00 3.52 4.86
CA GLY A 43 -4.97 2.55 4.32
C GLY A 43 -4.91 2.38 2.80
N ILE A 44 -3.77 2.72 2.19
CA ILE A 44 -3.54 2.66 0.75
C ILE A 44 -2.87 1.32 0.40
N PRO A 45 -3.54 0.41 -0.33
CA PRO A 45 -2.95 -0.84 -0.76
C PRO A 45 -1.82 -0.60 -1.76
N LYS A 46 -0.76 -1.40 -1.59
CA LYS A 46 0.38 -1.50 -2.50
C LYS A 46 0.20 -2.76 -3.34
N ILE A 47 0.39 -2.63 -4.64
CA ILE A 47 0.20 -3.69 -5.63
C ILE A 47 1.49 -3.78 -6.43
N HIS A 48 2.12 -4.95 -6.46
CA HIS A 48 3.30 -5.12 -7.30
C HIS A 48 2.85 -5.17 -8.77
N ALA A 49 3.62 -4.59 -9.69
CA ALA A 49 3.28 -4.54 -11.10
C ALA A 49 3.06 -5.94 -11.70
N SER A 50 3.74 -6.97 -11.19
CA SER A 50 3.52 -8.37 -11.61
C SER A 50 2.15 -8.96 -11.24
N GLU A 51 1.37 -8.30 -10.37
CA GLU A 51 0.03 -8.76 -9.97
C GLU A 51 -1.09 -8.19 -10.84
N VAL A 52 -0.75 -7.32 -11.79
CA VAL A 52 -1.70 -6.65 -12.68
C VAL A 52 -1.15 -6.63 -14.09
N GLU A 53 -2.02 -6.81 -15.07
CA GLU A 53 -1.66 -6.60 -16.48
C GLU A 53 -1.60 -5.10 -16.74
N ILE A 54 -0.38 -4.56 -16.76
CA ILE A 54 -0.09 -3.15 -17.02
C ILE A 54 0.64 -3.00 -18.36
N MET A 55 0.18 -2.06 -19.16
CA MET A 55 0.86 -1.62 -20.38
C MET A 55 1.26 -0.16 -20.19
N THR A 56 2.53 0.14 -20.44
CA THR A 56 3.08 1.49 -20.33
C THR A 56 3.35 2.04 -21.72
N SER A 57 3.04 3.32 -21.92
CA SER A 57 3.40 4.08 -23.12
C SER A 57 3.77 5.48 -22.68
N ASP A 58 5.04 5.85 -22.84
CA ASP A 58 5.65 7.13 -22.46
C ASP A 58 5.18 7.65 -21.07
N GLU A 59 4.13 8.46 -21.04
CA GLU A 59 3.64 9.16 -19.85
C GLU A 59 2.42 8.50 -19.18
N ILE A 60 1.87 7.43 -19.78
CA ILE A 60 0.62 6.82 -19.34
C ILE A 60 0.80 5.32 -19.11
N ALA A 61 0.19 4.83 -18.03
CA ALA A 61 0.02 3.41 -17.78
C ALA A 61 -1.46 3.03 -17.87
N VAL A 62 -1.75 1.97 -18.63
CA VAL A 62 -3.08 1.40 -18.80
C VAL A 62 -3.11 0.04 -18.14
N VAL A 63 -4.14 -0.22 -17.33
CA VAL A 63 -4.36 -1.50 -16.67
C VAL A 63 -5.66 -2.12 -17.13
N ASN A 64 -5.72 -3.45 -17.18
CA ASN A 64 -6.99 -4.15 -17.37
C ASN A 64 -7.90 -3.92 -16.16
N SER A 65 -9.04 -3.25 -16.34
CA SER A 65 -9.91 -2.84 -15.23
C SER A 65 -10.43 -4.01 -14.40
N LYS A 66 -10.80 -5.14 -15.02
CA LYS A 66 -11.32 -6.31 -14.28
C LYS A 66 -10.23 -6.98 -13.45
N SER A 67 -9.04 -7.14 -14.04
CA SER A 67 -7.89 -7.71 -13.34
C SER A 67 -7.45 -6.81 -12.19
N PHE A 68 -7.37 -5.51 -12.45
CA PHE A 68 -7.01 -4.50 -11.45
C PHE A 68 -8.01 -4.48 -10.29
N GLU A 69 -9.32 -4.41 -10.55
CA GLU A 69 -10.33 -4.32 -9.49
C GLU A 69 -10.24 -5.53 -8.55
N LYS A 70 -10.10 -6.73 -9.11
CA LYS A 70 -9.96 -7.96 -8.33
C LYS A 70 -8.71 -7.93 -7.45
N THR A 71 -7.57 -7.51 -7.99
CA THR A 71 -6.32 -7.39 -7.22
C THR A 71 -6.41 -6.28 -6.18
N TYR A 72 -7.05 -5.15 -6.51
CA TYR A 72 -7.26 -4.03 -5.62
C TYR A 72 -8.12 -4.41 -4.41
N GLU A 73 -9.30 -5.01 -4.63
CA GLU A 73 -10.19 -5.45 -3.55
C GLU A 73 -9.50 -6.46 -2.62
N ARG A 74 -8.77 -7.43 -3.20
CA ARG A 74 -8.00 -8.40 -2.44
C ARG A 74 -6.96 -7.73 -1.56
N ARG A 75 -6.12 -6.86 -2.12
CA ARG A 75 -5.06 -6.15 -1.39
C ARG A 75 -5.61 -5.19 -0.35
N LEU A 76 -6.75 -4.56 -0.62
CA LEU A 76 -7.44 -3.70 0.33
C LEU A 76 -7.98 -4.49 1.53
N LYS A 77 -8.51 -5.69 1.28
CA LYS A 77 -8.97 -6.59 2.34
C LYS A 77 -7.80 -7.07 3.20
N GLU A 78 -6.73 -7.56 2.58
CA GLU A 78 -5.50 -7.98 3.29
C GLU A 78 -4.91 -6.85 4.14
N LEU A 79 -4.94 -5.61 3.65
CA LEU A 79 -4.49 -4.44 4.42
C LEU A 79 -5.36 -4.19 5.66
N LYS A 80 -6.68 -4.27 5.51
CA LYS A 80 -7.62 -4.09 6.63
C LYS A 80 -7.45 -5.17 7.68
N GLU A 81 -7.30 -6.42 7.27
CA GLU A 81 -7.08 -7.56 8.17
C GLU A 81 -5.78 -7.38 8.96
N ARG A 82 -4.66 -7.06 8.29
CA ARG A 82 -3.38 -6.79 8.97
C ARG A 82 -3.47 -5.62 9.96
N ASN A 83 -4.22 -4.57 9.62
CA ASN A 83 -4.41 -3.44 10.52
C ASN A 83 -5.26 -3.82 11.74
N LEU A 84 -6.25 -4.69 11.57
CA LEU A 84 -7.05 -5.21 12.68
C LEU A 84 -6.19 -6.06 13.62
N GLU A 85 -5.39 -6.99 13.08
CA GLU A 85 -4.46 -7.82 13.86
C GLU A 85 -3.45 -6.97 14.64
N ARG A 86 -2.91 -5.92 14.02
CA ARG A 86 -2.01 -4.96 14.70
C ARG A 86 -2.71 -4.27 15.87
N LEU A 87 -3.97 -3.87 15.69
CA LEU A 87 -4.75 -3.21 16.73
C LEU A 87 -5.05 -4.17 17.89
N GLU A 88 -5.43 -5.41 17.59
CA GLU A 88 -5.68 -6.44 18.61
C GLU A 88 -4.44 -6.69 19.48
N LYS A 89 -3.26 -6.85 18.86
CA LYS A 89 -1.99 -6.99 19.59
C LYS A 89 -1.71 -5.81 20.52
N LEU A 90 -1.96 -4.58 20.07
CA LEU A 90 -1.79 -3.39 20.90
C LEU A 90 -2.72 -3.41 22.14
N PHE A 91 -3.95 -3.90 21.98
CA PHE A 91 -4.88 -4.06 23.11
C PHE A 91 -4.43 -5.14 24.09
N GLU A 92 -3.92 -6.27 23.59
CA GLU A 92 -3.38 -7.35 24.43
C GLU A 92 -2.17 -6.87 25.25
N ASP A 93 -1.21 -6.22 24.59
CA ASP A 93 -0.04 -5.62 25.23
C ASP A 93 -0.44 -4.62 26.31
N TYR A 94 -1.45 -3.79 26.04
CA TYR A 94 -1.96 -2.82 27.00
C TYR A 94 -2.58 -3.48 28.24
N LYS A 95 -3.37 -4.55 28.05
CA LYS A 95 -4.00 -5.29 29.16
C LYS A 95 -2.94 -5.94 30.06
N MET A 96 -1.92 -6.56 29.48
CA MET A 96 -0.85 -7.22 30.24
C MET A 96 -0.07 -6.26 31.14
N ARG A 97 0.19 -5.02 30.66
CA ARG A 97 0.90 -3.98 31.43
C ARG A 97 0.12 -3.43 32.63
N ARG A 98 -1.20 -3.68 32.74
CA ARG A 98 -2.02 -3.27 33.88
C ARG A 98 -2.25 -4.38 34.91
N LEU A 99 -1.89 -5.62 34.57
CA LEU A 99 -2.02 -6.80 35.43
C LEU A 99 -0.68 -7.20 36.10
N THR A 100 0.41 -6.49 35.78
CA THR A 100 1.72 -6.56 36.44
C THR A 100 1.96 -5.27 37.20
#